data_AF-F9NTZ8-F1
#
_entry.id   AF-F9NTZ8-F1
#
_cell.length_a   1.000
_cell.length_b   1.000
_cell.length_c   1.000
_cell.angle_alpha   90.00
_cell.angle_beta   90.00
_cell.angle_gamma   90.00
#
_symmetry.space_group_name_H-M   'P 1'
#
loop_
_entity.id
_entity.type
_entity.pdbx_description
1 polymer ?
#
loop_
_entity_poly.entity_id
_entity_poly.type
_entity_poly.pdbx_seq_one_letter_code
_entity_poly.pdbx_strand_id
1 'polypeptide(L)'
;MFGNDRAQSFPEANCSTAPISRSCSSSSFAHRAARASSTLLATRRAIREAPLTLFARDGFDSVTVEQITEAADVSAMTFYRHFGSKEAVVISVATTDHMNYAIGALDRIRIPGEIPDVLDDFFADAASWEAELAERVVLVRANQTLVNALWQRSTSWTHAISEVLGPGLDSRIYARILVGAITERVLAWPDSPEFPSSFALRELIEKTLSNFVNYHQHRGI
;
A
#
# COMPACT_ATOMS: atom_id res chain seq x y z
N MET A 1 50.12 -42.06 -4.29
CA MET A 1 50.31 -43.05 -5.38
C MET A 1 48.95 -43.65 -5.72
N PHE A 2 48.14 -42.92 -6.48
CA PHE A 2 46.84 -43.25 -7.11
C PHE A 2 46.48 -41.98 -7.89
N GLY A 3 46.04 -41.91 -9.14
CA GLY A 3 45.88 -42.82 -10.27
C GLY A 3 45.49 -41.86 -11.42
N ASN A 4 46.31 -41.78 -12.46
CA ASN A 4 46.10 -42.40 -13.76
C ASN A 4 45.52 -41.41 -14.79
N ASP A 5 46.45 -40.78 -15.51
CA ASP A 5 46.30 -40.21 -16.84
C ASP A 5 45.57 -41.17 -17.78
N ARG A 6 44.56 -40.64 -18.49
CA ARG A 6 44.21 -41.13 -19.83
C ARG A 6 43.73 -39.96 -20.68
N ALA A 7 44.69 -39.35 -21.35
CA ALA A 7 44.47 -38.71 -22.63
C ALA A 7 43.99 -39.76 -23.64
N GLN A 8 42.86 -39.52 -24.28
CA GLN A 8 42.48 -40.17 -25.54
C GLN A 8 41.99 -39.10 -26.51
N SER A 9 42.87 -38.81 -27.48
CA SER A 9 42.62 -38.05 -28.69
C SER A 9 41.62 -38.78 -29.60
N PHE A 10 40.70 -38.03 -30.20
CA PHE A 10 39.93 -38.38 -31.39
C PHE A 10 39.64 -37.07 -32.17
N PRO A 11 39.37 -37.14 -33.49
CA PRO A 11 40.21 -36.51 -34.51
C PRO A 11 39.61 -35.24 -35.11
N GLU A 12 40.46 -34.51 -35.83
CA GLU A 12 40.13 -33.35 -36.66
C GLU A 12 39.04 -33.67 -37.68
N ALA A 13 37.91 -32.98 -37.58
CA ALA A 13 36.90 -32.88 -38.63
C ALA A 13 36.78 -31.41 -39.02
N ASN A 14 37.48 -31.06 -40.09
CA ASN A 14 37.36 -29.79 -40.79
C ASN A 14 36.12 -29.88 -41.70
N CYS A 15 35.04 -29.18 -41.35
CA CYS A 15 33.92 -28.93 -42.27
C CYS A 15 33.39 -27.52 -42.05
N SER A 16 33.91 -26.61 -42.87
CA SER A 16 33.31 -25.32 -43.18
C SER A 16 31.90 -25.50 -43.73
N THR A 17 30.90 -24.96 -43.03
CA THR A 17 29.65 -24.40 -43.59
C THR A 17 28.82 -23.77 -42.46
N ALA A 18 28.92 -22.46 -42.29
CA ALA A 18 27.88 -21.65 -41.66
C ALA A 18 26.72 -21.44 -42.67
N PRO A 19 25.50 -20.98 -42.28
CA PRO A 19 25.12 -20.40 -40.99
C PRO A 19 23.75 -20.87 -40.45
N ILE A 20 23.55 -20.87 -39.13
CA ILE A 20 22.24 -20.48 -38.55
C ILE A 20 22.52 -19.62 -37.32
N SER A 21 22.60 -18.32 -37.54
CA SER A 21 22.37 -17.33 -36.49
C SER A 21 20.92 -17.46 -36.02
N ARG A 22 20.67 -18.17 -34.92
CA ARG A 22 19.45 -17.90 -34.13
C ARG A 22 19.70 -16.63 -33.34
N SER A 23 19.49 -15.49 -33.97
CA SER A 23 19.27 -14.25 -33.25
C SER A 23 17.96 -14.40 -32.47
N CYS A 24 18.05 -14.78 -31.18
CA CYS A 24 17.00 -14.42 -30.24
C CYS A 24 16.99 -12.89 -30.19
N SER A 25 16.02 -12.28 -30.88
CA SER A 25 15.80 -10.85 -30.87
C SER A 25 15.49 -10.41 -29.43
N SER A 26 16.49 -9.79 -28.79
CA SER A 26 16.44 -9.13 -27.48
C SER A 26 15.28 -8.13 -27.33
N SER A 27 14.70 -7.68 -28.45
CA SER A 27 13.50 -6.83 -28.51
C SER A 27 12.22 -7.52 -27.98
N SER A 28 12.05 -8.83 -28.18
CA SER A 28 10.79 -9.52 -27.85
C SER A 28 10.57 -9.72 -26.34
N PHE A 29 11.65 -9.91 -25.58
CA PHE A 29 11.61 -10.04 -24.12
C PHE A 29 11.38 -8.69 -23.43
N ALA A 30 12.06 -7.63 -23.88
CA ALA A 30 11.86 -6.28 -23.38
C ALA A 30 10.42 -5.77 -23.61
N HIS A 31 9.85 -6.03 -24.80
CA HIS A 31 8.46 -5.68 -25.09
C HIS A 31 7.45 -6.47 -24.25
N ARG A 32 7.67 -7.77 -24.00
CA ARG A 32 6.79 -8.56 -23.12
C ARG A 32 6.90 -8.15 -21.65
N ALA A 33 8.09 -7.83 -21.15
CA ALA A 33 8.28 -7.34 -19.79
C ALA A 33 7.66 -5.95 -19.59
N ALA A 34 7.78 -5.06 -20.57
CA ALA A 34 7.13 -3.74 -20.57
C ALA A 34 5.59 -3.84 -20.67
N ARG A 35 5.08 -4.76 -21.50
CA ARG A 35 3.62 -5.01 -21.61
C ARG A 35 3.07 -5.70 -20.36
N ALA A 36 3.80 -6.66 -19.79
CA ALA A 36 3.40 -7.34 -18.56
C ALA A 36 3.40 -6.37 -17.36
N SER A 37 4.36 -5.45 -17.27
CA SER A 37 4.37 -4.40 -16.24
C SER A 37 3.28 -3.35 -16.45
N SER A 38 2.99 -2.93 -17.68
CA SER A 38 1.86 -2.03 -17.97
C SER A 38 0.50 -2.68 -17.69
N THR A 39 0.33 -3.97 -18.03
CA THR A 39 -0.90 -4.73 -17.74
C THR A 39 -1.08 -4.96 -16.25
N LEU A 40 -0.02 -5.30 -15.51
CA LEU A 40 -0.09 -5.48 -14.04
C LEU A 40 -0.50 -4.19 -13.30
N LEU A 41 0.01 -3.04 -13.74
CA LEU A 41 -0.36 -1.74 -13.18
C LEU A 41 -1.80 -1.35 -13.53
N ALA A 42 -2.22 -1.61 -14.77
CA ALA A 42 -3.61 -1.39 -15.21
C ALA A 42 -4.60 -2.29 -14.45
N THR A 43 -4.29 -3.58 -14.31
CA THR A 43 -5.09 -4.54 -13.51
C THR A 43 -5.16 -4.11 -12.05
N ARG A 44 -4.07 -3.61 -11.45
CA ARG A 44 -4.09 -3.11 -10.06
C ARG A 44 -4.97 -1.89 -9.87
N ARG A 45 -5.01 -0.96 -10.82
CA ARG A 45 -5.93 0.19 -10.78
C ARG A 45 -7.39 -0.24 -10.96
N ALA A 46 -7.65 -1.11 -11.94
CA ALA A 46 -9.00 -1.62 -12.20
C ALA A 46 -9.63 -2.31 -10.98
N ILE A 47 -8.87 -3.17 -10.28
CA ILE A 47 -9.38 -3.86 -9.07
C ILE A 47 -9.61 -2.89 -7.89
N ARG A 48 -9.10 -1.66 -7.94
CA ARG A 48 -9.37 -0.64 -6.91
C ARG A 48 -10.53 0.26 -7.25
N GLU A 49 -10.56 0.76 -8.48
CA GLU A 49 -11.54 1.75 -8.92
C GLU A 49 -12.92 1.12 -9.18
N ALA A 50 -12.95 -0.08 -9.77
CA ALA A 50 -14.21 -0.77 -10.08
C ALA A 50 -15.08 -1.06 -8.83
N PRO A 51 -14.53 -1.61 -7.71
CA PRO A 51 -15.33 -1.80 -6.51
C PRO A 51 -15.90 -0.50 -5.94
N LEU A 52 -15.12 0.59 -5.90
CA LEU A 52 -15.61 1.87 -5.38
C LEU A 52 -16.79 2.40 -6.19
N THR A 53 -16.69 2.33 -7.53
CA THR A 53 -17.79 2.70 -8.43
C THR A 53 -19.05 1.87 -8.18
N LEU A 54 -18.91 0.55 -7.99
CA LEU A 54 -20.03 -0.33 -7.69
C LEU A 54 -20.65 -0.01 -6.32
N PHE A 55 -19.83 0.21 -5.29
CA PHE A 55 -20.32 0.55 -3.95
C PHE A 55 -21.03 1.90 -3.92
N ALA A 56 -20.54 2.89 -4.67
CA ALA A 56 -21.18 4.20 -4.79
C ALA A 56 -22.54 4.10 -5.50
N ARG A 57 -22.69 3.20 -6.49
CA ARG A 57 -23.94 3.01 -7.23
C ARG A 57 -24.98 2.19 -6.48
N ASP A 58 -24.58 1.02 -5.97
CA ASP A 58 -25.51 -0.01 -5.49
C ASP A 58 -25.50 -0.15 -3.96
N GLY A 59 -24.52 0.47 -3.27
CA GLY A 59 -24.29 0.31 -1.84
C GLY A 59 -23.33 -0.84 -1.51
N PHE A 60 -22.59 -0.71 -0.40
CA PHE A 60 -21.59 -1.72 -0.02
C PHE A 60 -22.18 -3.11 0.21
N ASP A 61 -23.33 -3.21 0.89
CA ASP A 61 -23.88 -4.50 1.30
C ASP A 61 -24.47 -5.31 0.15
N SER A 62 -24.97 -4.65 -0.91
CA SER A 62 -25.60 -5.30 -2.07
C SER A 62 -24.58 -5.86 -3.07
N VAL A 63 -23.40 -5.25 -3.14
CA VAL A 63 -22.34 -5.63 -4.10
C VAL A 63 -21.61 -6.88 -3.62
N THR A 64 -21.45 -7.86 -4.51
CA THR A 64 -20.72 -9.11 -4.23
C THR A 64 -19.30 -9.09 -4.79
N VAL A 65 -18.44 -9.99 -4.29
CA VAL A 65 -17.07 -10.14 -4.81
C VAL A 65 -17.08 -10.58 -6.27
N GLU A 66 -18.04 -11.41 -6.67
CA GLU A 66 -18.19 -11.87 -8.05
C GLU A 66 -18.44 -10.69 -9.00
N GLN A 67 -19.36 -9.79 -8.65
CA GLN A 67 -19.64 -8.57 -9.43
C GLN A 67 -18.41 -7.66 -9.53
N ILE A 68 -17.66 -7.51 -8.44
CA ILE A 68 -16.41 -6.75 -8.42
C ILE A 68 -15.39 -7.39 -9.37
N THR A 69 -15.22 -8.71 -9.29
CA THR A 69 -14.23 -9.44 -10.10
C THR A 69 -14.57 -9.43 -11.58
N GLU A 70 -15.86 -9.50 -11.91
CA GLU A 70 -16.36 -9.35 -13.29
C GLU A 70 -16.09 -7.93 -13.82
N ALA A 71 -16.41 -6.89 -13.04
CA ALA A 71 -16.17 -5.51 -13.42
C ALA A 71 -14.67 -5.17 -13.56
N ALA A 72 -13.82 -5.81 -12.76
CA ALA A 72 -12.37 -5.61 -12.76
C ALA A 72 -11.60 -6.56 -13.71
N ASP A 73 -12.29 -7.43 -14.44
CA ASP A 73 -11.71 -8.46 -15.34
C ASP A 73 -10.63 -9.31 -14.65
N VAL A 74 -10.93 -9.83 -13.46
CA VAL A 74 -10.05 -10.73 -12.70
C VAL A 74 -10.79 -11.93 -12.13
N SER A 75 -10.04 -12.97 -11.75
CA SER A 75 -10.62 -14.08 -11.00
C SER A 75 -10.82 -13.75 -9.53
N ALA A 76 -11.82 -14.37 -8.89
CA ALA A 76 -12.02 -14.30 -7.43
C ALA A 76 -10.77 -14.72 -6.64
N MET A 77 -10.04 -15.74 -7.11
CA MET A 77 -8.76 -16.14 -6.52
C MET A 77 -7.73 -15.00 -6.54
N THR A 78 -7.67 -14.23 -7.63
CA THR A 78 -6.80 -13.05 -7.73
C THR A 78 -7.25 -11.96 -6.78
N PHE A 79 -8.55 -11.67 -6.70
CA PHE A 79 -9.10 -10.71 -5.73
C PHE A 79 -8.74 -11.07 -4.28
N TYR A 80 -9.05 -12.29 -3.84
CA TYR A 80 -8.77 -12.74 -2.47
C TYR A 80 -7.27 -12.78 -2.17
N ARG A 81 -6.42 -13.10 -3.15
CA ARG A 81 -4.96 -13.02 -2.98
C ARG A 81 -4.48 -11.59 -2.76
N HIS A 82 -5.14 -10.59 -3.35
CA HIS A 82 -4.75 -9.18 -3.21
C HIS A 82 -5.33 -8.51 -1.97
N PHE A 83 -6.59 -8.77 -1.62
CA PHE A 83 -7.30 -8.05 -0.55
C PHE A 83 -7.70 -8.93 0.63
N GLY A 84 -7.92 -10.23 0.43
CA GLY A 84 -8.39 -11.15 1.46
C GLY A 84 -9.88 -11.05 1.78
N SER A 85 -10.50 -9.87 1.68
CA SER A 85 -11.94 -9.70 1.89
C SER A 85 -12.53 -8.53 1.07
N LYS A 86 -13.88 -8.43 1.04
CA LYS A 86 -14.59 -7.31 0.40
C LYS A 86 -14.33 -6.00 1.14
N GLU A 87 -14.36 -6.02 2.46
CA GLU A 87 -14.09 -4.85 3.32
C GLU A 87 -12.67 -4.34 3.08
N ALA A 88 -11.71 -5.26 2.98
CA ALA A 88 -10.31 -4.91 2.78
C ALA A 88 -10.08 -4.12 1.49
N VAL A 89 -10.88 -4.30 0.43
CA VAL A 89 -10.74 -3.48 -0.79
C VAL A 89 -11.00 -2.00 -0.50
N VAL A 90 -11.98 -1.69 0.34
CA VAL A 90 -12.33 -0.32 0.76
C VAL A 90 -11.30 0.23 1.74
N ILE A 91 -10.89 -0.59 2.72
CA ILE A 91 -9.93 -0.18 3.76
C ILE A 91 -8.49 -0.10 3.25
N SER A 92 -8.18 -0.69 2.10
CA SER A 92 -6.83 -0.78 1.53
C SER A 92 -6.22 0.54 1.04
N VAL A 93 -6.49 1.67 1.71
CA VAL A 93 -5.73 2.93 1.54
C VAL A 93 -4.22 2.67 1.63
N ALA A 94 -3.81 1.74 2.50
CA ALA A 94 -2.43 1.25 2.63
C ALA A 94 -1.81 0.72 1.34
N THR A 95 -2.62 0.28 0.38
CA THR A 95 -2.08 -0.19 -0.88
C THR A 95 -1.80 0.97 -1.85
N THR A 96 -2.33 2.18 -1.63
CA THR A 96 -2.03 3.36 -2.45
C THR A 96 -0.55 3.74 -2.31
N ASP A 97 0.06 4.18 -3.40
CA ASP A 97 1.50 4.48 -3.45
C ASP A 97 1.91 5.49 -2.34
N HIS A 98 1.05 6.46 -2.03
CA HIS A 98 1.23 7.44 -0.95
C HIS A 98 1.25 6.83 0.47
N MET A 99 0.32 5.90 0.76
CA MET A 99 0.27 5.28 2.09
C MET A 99 1.37 4.22 2.24
N ASN A 100 1.72 3.50 1.18
CA ASN A 100 2.92 2.65 1.14
C ASN A 100 4.18 3.47 1.38
N TYR A 101 4.28 4.66 0.78
CA TYR A 101 5.38 5.59 1.03
C TYR A 101 5.40 6.03 2.49
N ALA A 102 4.27 6.48 3.06
CA ALA A 102 4.21 6.90 4.47
C ALA A 102 4.60 5.77 5.43
N ILE A 103 4.09 4.55 5.21
CA ILE A 103 4.45 3.37 6.01
C ILE A 103 5.95 3.07 5.86
N GLY A 104 6.50 3.09 4.64
CA GLY A 104 7.93 2.89 4.42
C GLY A 104 8.81 4.06 4.90
N ALA A 105 8.26 5.26 5.01
CA ALA A 105 8.92 6.43 5.57
C ALA A 105 8.97 6.33 7.10
N LEU A 106 7.92 5.79 7.73
CA LEU A 106 7.93 5.45 9.15
C LEU A 106 9.09 4.48 9.46
N ASP A 107 9.33 3.44 8.65
CA ASP A 107 10.49 2.54 8.81
C ASP A 107 11.86 3.26 8.79
N ARG A 108 11.93 4.46 8.21
CA ARG A 108 13.16 5.28 8.14
C ARG A 108 13.29 6.27 9.30
N ILE A 109 12.23 6.49 10.07
CA ILE A 109 12.24 7.41 11.22
C ILE A 109 13.18 6.86 12.28
N ARG A 110 14.29 7.57 12.52
CA ARG A 110 15.28 7.20 13.52
C ARG A 110 15.02 7.86 14.87
N ILE A 111 14.35 9.02 14.85
CA ILE A 111 14.02 9.83 16.04
C ILE A 111 12.67 10.55 15.86
N PRO A 112 11.92 10.81 16.95
CA PRO A 112 10.60 11.47 16.88
C PRO A 112 10.57 12.85 16.21
N GLY A 113 11.72 13.52 16.07
CA GLY A 113 11.84 14.82 15.40
C GLY A 113 11.66 14.80 13.87
N GLU A 114 11.67 13.62 13.24
CA GLU A 114 11.52 13.45 11.79
C GLU A 114 10.05 13.28 11.36
N ILE A 115 9.10 13.25 12.32
CA ILE A 115 7.66 13.09 12.04
C ILE A 115 7.11 14.23 11.16
N PRO A 116 7.44 15.52 11.39
CA PRO A 116 6.99 16.61 10.52
C PRO A 116 7.41 16.42 9.06
N ASP A 117 8.67 16.02 8.81
CA ASP A 117 9.18 15.80 7.44
C ASP A 117 8.41 14.66 6.74
N VAL A 118 8.06 13.61 7.47
CA VAL A 118 7.23 12.51 6.93
C VAL A 118 5.81 12.96 6.61
N LEU A 119 5.23 13.87 7.40
CA LEU A 119 3.94 14.47 7.09
C LEU A 119 4.04 15.40 5.87
N ASP A 120 5.07 16.22 5.79
CA ASP A 120 5.32 17.09 4.64
C ASP A 120 5.39 16.27 3.35
N ASP A 121 6.18 15.21 3.33
CA ASP A 121 6.27 14.31 2.17
C ASP A 121 4.94 13.62 1.86
N PHE A 122 4.20 13.16 2.86
CA PHE A 122 2.91 12.49 2.66
C PHE A 122 1.86 13.43 2.04
N PHE A 123 1.86 14.70 2.45
CA PHE A 123 0.93 15.71 1.96
C PHE A 123 1.43 16.50 0.74
N ALA A 124 2.68 16.32 0.30
CA ALA A 124 3.28 17.07 -0.81
C ALA A 124 2.51 16.93 -2.13
N ASP A 125 1.93 15.75 -2.40
CA ASP A 125 1.09 15.48 -3.57
C ASP A 125 -0.36 15.13 -3.17
N ALA A 126 -0.88 15.80 -2.13
CA ALA A 126 -2.20 15.47 -1.58
C ALA A 126 -3.33 15.48 -2.62
N ALA A 127 -3.26 16.40 -3.59
CA ALA A 127 -4.24 16.51 -4.67
C ALA A 127 -4.42 15.23 -5.49
N SER A 128 -3.41 14.33 -5.54
CA SER A 128 -3.48 13.10 -6.33
C SER A 128 -4.21 11.95 -5.63
N TRP A 129 -4.44 12.03 -4.31
CA TRP A 129 -5.11 10.98 -3.53
C TRP A 129 -6.29 11.46 -2.68
N GLU A 130 -6.44 12.78 -2.49
CA GLU A 130 -7.44 13.40 -1.64
C GLU A 130 -8.87 12.97 -1.98
N ALA A 131 -9.24 13.04 -3.26
CA ALA A 131 -10.57 12.69 -3.72
C ALA A 131 -10.90 11.21 -3.49
N GLU A 132 -9.96 10.30 -3.80
CA GLU A 132 -10.16 8.86 -3.60
C GLU A 132 -10.28 8.53 -2.10
N LEU A 133 -9.44 9.14 -1.25
CA LEU A 133 -9.52 8.93 0.19
C LEU A 133 -10.85 9.45 0.73
N ALA A 134 -11.29 10.63 0.31
CA ALA A 134 -12.55 11.22 0.71
C ALA A 134 -13.75 10.33 0.38
N GLU A 135 -13.80 9.78 -0.84
CA GLU A 135 -14.85 8.84 -1.26
C GLU A 135 -14.87 7.59 -0.37
N ARG A 136 -13.70 6.98 -0.12
CA ARG A 136 -13.58 5.82 0.76
C ARG A 136 -14.02 6.14 2.19
N VAL A 137 -13.63 7.30 2.71
CA VAL A 137 -14.00 7.71 4.08
C VAL A 137 -15.50 7.88 4.21
N VAL A 138 -16.16 8.51 3.24
CA VAL A 138 -17.64 8.63 3.22
C VAL A 138 -18.28 7.25 3.22
N LEU A 139 -17.80 6.34 2.37
CA LEU A 139 -18.31 4.97 2.31
C LEU A 139 -18.10 4.20 3.62
N VAL A 140 -16.92 4.31 4.23
CA VAL A 140 -16.60 3.65 5.50
C VAL A 140 -17.50 4.16 6.61
N ARG A 141 -17.67 5.48 6.75
CA ARG A 141 -18.52 6.07 7.79
C ARG A 141 -19.99 5.66 7.67
N ALA A 142 -20.47 5.45 6.45
CA ALA A 142 -21.85 5.06 6.19
C ALA A 142 -22.16 3.60 6.54
N ASN A 143 -21.15 2.75 6.80
CA ASN A 143 -21.35 1.31 7.02
C ASN A 143 -20.55 0.79 8.23
N GLN A 144 -21.25 0.28 9.24
CA GLN A 144 -20.63 -0.19 10.48
C GLN A 144 -19.67 -1.37 10.28
N THR A 145 -19.92 -2.25 9.30
CA THR A 145 -19.00 -3.34 8.95
C THR A 145 -17.66 -2.79 8.47
N LEU A 146 -17.69 -1.74 7.66
CA LEU A 146 -16.48 -1.07 7.20
C LEU A 146 -15.78 -0.30 8.33
N VAL A 147 -16.52 0.38 9.21
CA VAL A 147 -15.93 1.00 10.42
C VAL A 147 -15.22 -0.04 11.28
N ASN A 148 -15.85 -1.19 11.51
CA ASN A 148 -15.25 -2.27 12.29
C ASN A 148 -14.01 -2.84 11.60
N ALA A 149 -14.05 -3.01 10.27
CA ALA A 149 -12.91 -3.48 9.49
C ALA A 149 -11.74 -2.48 9.53
N LEU A 150 -12.01 -1.17 9.52
CA LEU A 150 -10.99 -0.13 9.70
C LEU A 150 -10.31 -0.24 11.07
N TRP A 151 -11.10 -0.35 12.14
CA TRP A 151 -10.58 -0.53 13.50
C TRP A 151 -9.80 -1.83 13.68
N GLN A 152 -10.24 -2.91 13.04
CA GLN A 152 -9.48 -4.16 13.03
C GLN A 152 -8.15 -3.97 12.28
N ARG A 153 -8.17 -3.32 11.10
CA ARG A 153 -6.97 -3.08 10.30
C ARG A 153 -5.97 -2.17 11.01
N SER A 154 -6.43 -1.20 11.78
CA SER A 154 -5.58 -0.26 12.52
C SER A 154 -4.66 -0.96 13.53
N THR A 155 -5.02 -2.17 13.99
CA THR A 155 -4.15 -2.99 14.83
C THR A 155 -2.87 -3.43 14.11
N SER A 156 -2.94 -3.74 12.81
CA SER A 156 -1.76 -4.09 12.01
C SER A 156 -0.84 -2.89 11.80
N TRP A 157 -1.40 -1.69 11.56
CA TRP A 157 -0.61 -0.46 11.51
C TRP A 157 0.02 -0.14 12.86
N THR A 158 -0.71 -0.35 13.96
CA THR A 158 -0.17 -0.17 15.32
C THR A 158 1.04 -1.06 15.54
N HIS A 159 0.99 -2.32 15.10
CA HIS A 159 2.14 -3.24 15.20
C HIS A 159 3.34 -2.74 14.40
N ALA A 160 3.14 -2.41 13.12
CA ALA A 160 4.21 -1.92 12.26
C ALA A 160 4.88 -0.66 12.85
N ILE A 161 4.09 0.32 13.30
CA ILE A 161 4.63 1.52 13.94
C ILE A 161 5.37 1.19 15.24
N SER A 162 4.86 0.25 16.04
CA SER A 162 5.55 -0.14 17.26
C SER A 162 6.89 -0.84 17.00
N GLU A 163 7.04 -1.56 15.89
CA GLU A 163 8.32 -2.19 15.50
C GLU A 163 9.36 -1.14 15.12
N VAL A 164 8.93 -0.11 14.39
CA VAL A 164 9.78 1.05 14.04
C VAL A 164 10.26 1.79 15.28
N LEU A 165 9.35 2.06 16.22
CA LEU A 165 9.67 2.79 17.46
C LEU A 165 10.51 1.97 18.44
N GLY A 166 10.80 0.71 18.13
CA GLY A 166 11.61 -0.17 18.95
C GLY A 166 10.86 -0.84 20.09
N PRO A 167 11.54 -1.74 20.83
CA PRO A 167 10.92 -2.54 21.86
C PRO A 167 10.57 -1.70 23.09
N GLY A 168 9.43 -2.00 23.71
CA GLY A 168 9.04 -1.35 24.97
C GLY A 168 7.53 -1.23 25.12
N LEU A 169 7.08 -1.02 26.35
CA LEU A 169 5.67 -0.71 26.59
C LEU A 169 5.31 0.67 26.02
N ASP A 170 6.20 1.65 26.20
CA ASP A 170 5.98 3.03 25.75
C ASP A 170 5.84 3.13 24.23
N SER A 171 6.68 2.45 23.45
CA SER A 171 6.57 2.40 21.98
C SER A 171 5.23 1.81 21.51
N ARG A 172 4.74 0.76 22.18
CA ARG A 172 3.43 0.15 21.86
C ARG A 172 2.27 1.07 22.23
N ILE A 173 2.34 1.73 23.39
CA ILE A 173 1.34 2.71 23.82
C ILE A 173 1.31 3.87 22.82
N TYR A 174 2.47 4.41 22.47
CA TYR A 174 2.62 5.50 21.51
C TYR A 174 2.03 5.14 20.16
N ALA A 175 2.40 3.99 19.59
CA ALA A 175 1.87 3.53 18.31
C ALA A 175 0.34 3.44 18.33
N ARG A 176 -0.25 2.95 19.43
CA ARG A 176 -1.71 2.81 19.55
C ARG A 176 -2.42 4.16 19.66
N ILE A 177 -1.85 5.10 20.40
CA ILE A 177 -2.37 6.47 20.50
C ILE A 177 -2.31 7.14 19.13
N LEU A 178 -1.17 7.05 18.44
CA LEU A 178 -0.97 7.66 17.13
C LEU A 178 -1.96 7.12 16.09
N VAL A 179 -2.02 5.80 15.92
CA VAL A 179 -2.91 5.18 14.94
C VAL A 179 -4.37 5.43 15.27
N GLY A 180 -4.76 5.34 16.55
CA GLY A 180 -6.11 5.64 16.99
C GLY A 180 -6.51 7.09 16.68
N ALA A 181 -5.64 8.05 17.03
CA ALA A 181 -5.84 9.46 16.72
C ALA A 181 -6.01 9.71 15.22
N ILE A 182 -5.10 9.19 14.38
CA ILE A 182 -5.19 9.36 12.92
C ILE A 182 -6.48 8.74 12.38
N THR A 183 -6.84 7.54 12.84
CA THR A 183 -8.08 6.85 12.43
C THR A 183 -9.31 7.68 12.75
N GLU A 184 -9.39 8.23 13.97
CA GLU A 184 -10.49 9.11 14.38
C GLU A 184 -10.53 10.41 13.57
N ARG A 185 -9.37 11.02 13.30
CA ARG A 185 -9.31 12.24 12.46
C ARG A 185 -9.79 11.98 11.04
N VAL A 186 -9.38 10.86 10.45
CA VAL A 186 -9.84 10.44 9.12
C VAL A 186 -11.36 10.22 9.13
N LEU A 187 -11.90 9.54 10.14
CA LEU A 187 -13.35 9.33 10.28
C LEU A 187 -14.13 10.63 10.56
N ALA A 188 -13.55 11.61 11.25
CA ALA A 188 -14.18 12.91 11.50
C ALA A 188 -14.05 13.89 10.32
N TRP A 189 -13.15 13.61 9.36
CA TRP A 189 -12.82 14.52 8.27
C TRP A 189 -14.05 15.02 7.47
N PRO A 190 -15.07 14.20 7.15
CA PRO A 190 -16.23 14.70 6.42
C PRO A 190 -17.17 15.62 7.21
N ASP A 191 -16.97 15.74 8.53
CA ASP A 191 -17.67 16.75 9.34
C ASP A 191 -16.94 18.11 9.34
N SER A 192 -15.75 18.17 8.74
CA SER A 192 -15.01 19.43 8.57
C SER A 192 -15.68 20.32 7.52
N PRO A 193 -15.80 21.64 7.76
CA PRO A 193 -16.37 22.57 6.77
C PRO A 193 -15.56 22.64 5.47
N GLU A 194 -14.29 22.25 5.51
CA GLU A 194 -13.37 22.28 4.37
C GLU A 194 -13.28 20.92 3.67
N PHE A 195 -14.11 19.93 4.02
CA PHE A 195 -14.05 18.62 3.38
C PHE A 195 -14.33 18.71 1.86
N PRO A 196 -13.54 18.03 1.00
CA PRO A 196 -12.43 17.13 1.32
C PRO A 196 -11.05 17.81 1.20
N SER A 197 -10.69 18.73 2.10
CA SER A 197 -9.36 19.35 2.10
C SER A 197 -8.36 18.57 2.95
N SER A 198 -7.29 18.14 2.30
CA SER A 198 -6.08 17.53 2.86
C SER A 198 -5.34 18.49 3.77
N PHE A 199 -5.46 19.81 3.56
CA PHE A 199 -4.99 20.81 4.50
C PHE A 199 -5.70 20.69 5.85
N ALA A 200 -7.04 20.59 5.85
CA ALA A 200 -7.81 20.38 7.06
C ALA A 200 -7.45 19.03 7.72
N LEU A 201 -7.26 17.96 6.93
CA LEU A 201 -6.82 16.67 7.44
C LEU A 201 -5.42 16.73 8.07
N ARG A 202 -4.48 17.45 7.44
CA ARG A 202 -3.12 17.68 7.94
C ARG A 202 -3.16 18.44 9.27
N GLU A 203 -3.89 19.54 9.33
CA GLU A 203 -4.03 20.35 10.56
C GLU A 203 -4.58 19.51 11.72
N LEU A 204 -5.60 18.68 11.46
CA LEU A 204 -6.18 17.76 12.45
C LEU A 204 -5.15 16.76 13.01
N ILE A 205 -4.27 16.24 12.15
CA ILE A 205 -3.20 15.30 12.52
C ILE A 205 -2.09 16.03 13.30
N GLU A 206 -1.58 17.14 12.78
CA GLU A 206 -0.52 17.95 13.40
C GLU A 206 -0.92 18.42 14.81
N LYS A 207 -2.12 18.98 14.97
CA LYS A 207 -2.63 19.41 16.28
C LYS A 207 -2.65 18.27 17.30
N THR A 208 -2.94 17.05 16.84
CA THR A 208 -2.97 15.87 17.72
C THR A 208 -1.56 15.45 18.13
N LEU A 209 -0.61 15.48 17.20
CA LEU A 209 0.80 15.22 17.46
C LEU A 209 1.44 16.27 18.38
N SER A 210 1.22 17.56 18.13
CA SER A 210 1.78 18.65 18.92
C SER A 210 1.28 18.65 20.36
N ASN A 211 -0.03 18.42 20.59
CA ASN A 211 -0.59 18.29 21.94
C ASN A 211 0.07 17.13 22.71
N PHE A 212 0.45 16.07 22.01
CA PHE A 212 1.06 14.90 22.60
C PHE A 212 2.56 15.09 22.88
N VAL A 213 3.34 15.66 21.94
CA VAL A 213 4.76 15.98 22.14
C VAL A 213 4.94 16.95 23.33
N ASN A 214 4.08 17.96 23.43
CA ASN A 214 4.11 18.91 24.55
C ASN A 214 3.81 18.22 25.90
N TYR A 215 2.93 17.23 25.92
CA TYR A 215 2.65 16.45 27.13
C TYR A 215 3.88 15.66 27.63
N HIS A 216 4.72 15.16 26.73
CA HIS A 216 5.92 14.40 27.06
C HIS A 216 7.14 15.26 27.40
N GLN A 217 7.33 16.41 26.75
CA GLN A 217 8.45 17.31 27.08
C GLN A 217 8.37 17.90 28.50
N HIS A 218 7.16 18.02 29.08
CA HIS A 218 6.98 18.51 30.45
C HIS A 218 7.12 17.44 31.54
N ARG A 219 7.23 16.16 31.18
CA ARG A 219 7.58 15.08 32.11
C ARG A 219 8.92 14.48 31.68
N GLY A 220 10.01 15.14 32.08
CA GLY A 220 11.35 14.63 31.86
C GLY A 220 11.48 13.18 32.34
N ILE A 221 11.59 12.26 31.38
CA ILE A 221 12.08 10.89 31.52
C ILE A 221 13.20 10.74 30.51
#